data_AF-A0A5C6BH31-F1
#
_entry.id   AF-A0A5C6BH31-F1
#
_cell.length_a   1.000
_cell.length_b   1.000
_cell.length_c   1.000
_cell.angle_alpha   90.00
_cell.angle_beta   90.00
_cell.angle_gamma   90.00
#
_symmetry.space_group_name_H-M   'P 1'
#
loop_
_entity.id
_entity.type
_entity.pdbx_description
1 polymer ?
#
loop_
_entity_poly.entity_id
_entity_poly.type
_entity_poly.pdbx_seq_one_letter_code
_entity_poly.pdbx_strand_id
1 'polypeptide(L)'
;MSLEDNPMSPMFRIDVSAKSEPQPNMTSEELTVQLLRQMLVGQQKQTKLLGELVAQNAAMQKQRAGELQQWKDAHPQLSRACRRAAETLSEVQTEFLQSVTEEIEDSGEHLVEGEYMLNEFIDRFGPRMAHLNGILQVLAQLGTGEPVAEQQQH
;
A
#
# COMPACT_ATOMS: atom_id res chain seq x y z
N MET A 1 17.62 -22.69 57.16
CA MET A 1 17.30 -22.00 55.90
C MET A 1 16.11 -22.75 55.31
N SER A 2 14.86 -22.56 55.74
CA SER A 2 14.05 -21.33 55.79
C SER A 2 13.96 -20.66 54.41
N LEU A 3 12.82 -20.86 53.74
CA LEU A 3 11.99 -19.95 52.90
C LEU A 3 10.95 -20.86 52.20
N GLU A 4 9.76 -21.03 52.77
CA GLU A 4 8.49 -20.36 52.34
C GLU A 4 7.96 -20.91 50.99
N ASP A 5 6.92 -21.74 50.99
CA ASP A 5 5.49 -21.44 51.12
C ASP A 5 4.83 -21.10 49.75
N ASN A 6 4.00 -22.02 49.24
CA ASN A 6 2.78 -21.64 48.54
C ASN A 6 1.80 -22.84 48.46
N PRO A 7 0.60 -22.76 49.06
CA PRO A 7 -0.45 -23.76 48.88
C PRO A 7 -1.06 -23.60 47.48
N MET A 8 -0.72 -24.51 46.56
CA MET A 8 -1.39 -24.58 45.26
C MET A 8 -2.89 -24.82 45.47
N SER A 9 -3.66 -23.79 45.12
CA SER A 9 -5.12 -23.75 45.12
C SER A 9 -5.74 -24.93 44.34
N PRO A 10 -6.98 -25.34 44.69
CA PRO A 10 -7.60 -26.53 44.11
C PRO A 10 -7.89 -26.27 42.63
N MET A 11 -7.09 -26.85 41.75
CA MET A 11 -7.43 -26.93 40.33
C MET A 11 -8.71 -27.75 40.19
N PHE A 12 -9.75 -27.07 39.71
CA PHE A 12 -10.98 -27.58 39.12
C PHE A 12 -10.90 -29.06 38.73
N ARG A 13 -11.50 -29.92 39.56
CA ARG A 13 -11.90 -31.27 39.14
C ARG A 13 -13.12 -31.10 38.24
N ILE A 14 -12.89 -31.09 36.94
CA ILE A 14 -13.96 -31.21 35.95
C ILE A 14 -14.43 -32.66 36.00
N ASP A 15 -15.63 -32.85 36.54
CA ASP A 15 -16.36 -34.11 36.50
C ASP A 15 -16.81 -34.35 35.05
N VAL A 16 -16.03 -35.12 34.29
CA VAL A 16 -16.43 -35.57 32.94
C VAL A 16 -17.29 -36.82 33.09
N SER A 17 -18.50 -36.63 33.61
CA SER A 17 -19.63 -37.55 33.40
C SER A 17 -20.67 -36.84 32.53
N ALA A 18 -20.27 -36.50 31.30
CA ALA A 18 -21.23 -36.19 30.26
C ALA A 18 -21.82 -37.52 29.81
N LYS A 19 -23.06 -37.79 30.20
CA LYS A 19 -23.91 -38.77 29.52
C LYS A 19 -23.91 -38.40 28.03
N SER A 20 -23.24 -39.19 27.20
CA SER A 20 -23.37 -39.10 25.75
C SER A 20 -24.78 -39.57 25.38
N GLU A 21 -25.73 -38.64 25.37
CA GLU A 21 -26.95 -38.84 24.59
C GLU A 21 -26.53 -39.08 23.14
N PRO A 22 -27.12 -40.08 22.44
CA PRO A 22 -26.81 -40.32 21.05
C PRO A 22 -27.25 -39.09 20.26
N GLN A 23 -26.29 -38.24 19.90
CA GLN A 23 -26.55 -37.20 18.93
C GLN A 23 -27.02 -37.89 17.65
N PRO A 24 -28.10 -37.41 17.00
CA PRO A 24 -28.47 -37.91 15.70
C PRO A 24 -27.25 -37.75 14.79
N ASN A 25 -26.78 -38.86 14.28
CA ASN A 25 -25.69 -38.97 13.33
C ASN A 25 -26.08 -38.16 12.10
N MET A 26 -25.67 -36.88 12.09
CA MET A 26 -25.86 -35.97 10.97
C MET A 26 -25.33 -36.63 9.71
N THR A 27 -26.15 -36.62 8.67
CA THR A 27 -25.73 -37.12 7.36
C THR A 27 -24.60 -36.24 6.82
N SER A 28 -23.72 -36.83 6.02
CA SER A 28 -22.60 -36.10 5.37
C SER A 28 -23.09 -34.86 4.60
N GLU A 29 -24.31 -34.94 4.04
CA GLU A 29 -24.97 -33.84 3.34
C GLU A 29 -25.35 -32.69 4.28
N GLU A 30 -25.92 -32.98 5.45
CA GLU A 30 -26.27 -31.96 6.46
C GLU A 30 -25.02 -31.24 6.99
N LEU A 31 -23.93 -31.98 7.20
CA LEU A 31 -22.65 -31.41 7.62
C LEU A 31 -22.04 -30.51 6.54
N THR A 32 -22.12 -30.92 5.27
CA THR A 32 -21.66 -30.12 4.13
C THR A 32 -22.46 -28.83 3.99
N VAL A 33 -23.79 -28.90 4.12
CA VAL A 33 -24.68 -27.71 4.09
C VAL A 33 -24.38 -26.78 5.27
N GLN A 34 -24.11 -27.32 6.45
CA GLN A 34 -23.73 -26.51 7.61
C GLN A 34 -22.40 -25.79 7.39
N LEU A 35 -21.39 -26.47 6.83
CA LEU A 35 -20.10 -25.88 6.50
C LEU A 35 -20.24 -24.77 5.45
N LEU A 36 -21.03 -25.00 4.39
CA LEU A 36 -21.29 -23.98 3.36
C LEU A 36 -22.00 -22.75 3.95
N ARG A 37 -22.93 -22.93 4.88
CA ARG A 37 -23.58 -21.81 5.59
C ARG A 37 -22.58 -21.04 6.46
N GLN A 38 -21.72 -21.74 7.20
CA GLN A 38 -20.67 -21.10 8.00
C GLN A 38 -19.67 -20.33 7.12
N MET A 39 -19.29 -20.91 5.97
CA MET A 39 -18.43 -20.26 4.99
C MET A 39 -19.09 -19.01 4.40
N LEU A 40 -20.38 -19.07 4.05
CA LEU A 40 -21.14 -17.92 3.56
C LEU A 40 -21.21 -16.79 4.61
N VAL A 41 -21.44 -17.12 5.87
CA VAL A 41 -21.41 -16.15 6.98
C VAL A 41 -20.01 -15.53 7.14
N GLY A 42 -18.96 -16.36 7.06
CA GLY A 42 -17.58 -15.88 7.07
C GLY A 42 -17.30 -14.91 5.92
N GLN A 43 -17.74 -15.25 4.70
CA GLN A 43 -17.58 -14.41 3.52
C GLN A 43 -18.33 -13.08 3.64
N GLN A 44 -19.57 -13.09 4.15
CA GLN A 44 -20.33 -11.86 4.41
C GLN A 44 -19.62 -10.95 5.42
N LYS A 45 -19.07 -11.52 6.50
CA LYS A 45 -18.29 -10.77 7.48
C LYS A 45 -17.01 -10.18 6.87
N GLN A 46 -16.31 -10.95 6.04
CA GLN A 46 -15.11 -10.48 5.35
C GLN A 46 -15.43 -9.33 4.40
N THR A 47 -16.48 -9.45 3.59
CA THR A 47 -16.92 -8.37 2.69
C THR A 47 -17.28 -7.11 3.47
N LYS A 48 -17.95 -7.25 4.62
CA LYS A 48 -18.26 -6.11 5.49
C LYS A 48 -16.99 -5.41 5.99
N LEU A 49 -16.02 -6.17 6.51
CA LEU A 49 -14.76 -5.61 7.02
C LEU A 49 -13.92 -4.96 5.90
N LEU A 50 -13.89 -5.56 4.71
CA LEU A 50 -13.26 -4.95 3.54
C LEU A 50 -13.94 -3.64 3.16
N GLY A 51 -15.28 -3.60 3.20
CA GLY A 51 -16.05 -2.37 2.98
C GLY A 51 -15.70 -1.28 3.99
N GLU A 52 -15.60 -1.62 5.28
CA GLU A 52 -15.20 -0.69 6.34
C GLU A 52 -13.77 -0.18 6.15
N LEU A 53 -12.83 -1.05 5.78
CA LEU A 53 -11.44 -0.68 5.51
C LEU A 53 -11.33 0.25 4.30
N VAL A 54 -12.07 -0.02 3.22
CA VAL A 54 -12.14 0.86 2.05
C VAL A 54 -12.70 2.23 2.43
N ALA A 55 -13.77 2.27 3.24
CA ALA A 55 -14.35 3.52 3.71
C ALA A 55 -13.36 4.32 4.58
N GLN A 56 -12.65 3.65 5.48
CA GLN A 56 -11.61 4.27 6.31
C GLN A 56 -10.47 4.83 5.46
N ASN A 57 -10.00 4.06 4.46
CA ASN A 57 -8.94 4.50 3.58
C ASN A 57 -9.40 5.70 2.74
N ALA A 58 -10.61 5.67 2.18
CA ALA A 58 -11.18 6.79 1.44
C ALA A 58 -11.29 8.07 2.31
N ALA A 59 -11.71 7.94 3.57
CA ALA A 59 -11.76 9.05 4.51
C ALA A 59 -10.36 9.63 4.80
N MET A 60 -9.36 8.77 5.03
CA MET A 60 -7.97 9.19 5.23
C MET A 60 -7.37 9.88 3.99
N GLN A 61 -7.62 9.37 2.79
CA GLN A 61 -7.17 10.00 1.55
C GLN A 61 -7.80 11.39 1.36
N LYS A 62 -9.11 11.51 1.65
CA LYS A 62 -9.81 12.79 1.56
C LYS A 62 -9.27 13.81 2.56
N GLN A 63 -8.97 13.38 3.79
CA GLN A 63 -8.35 14.25 4.79
C GLN A 63 -6.99 14.77 4.32
N ARG A 64 -6.09 13.86 3.88
CA ARG A 64 -4.76 14.24 3.38
C ARG A 64 -4.83 15.18 2.17
N ALA A 65 -5.77 14.93 1.26
CA ALA A 65 -6.01 15.83 0.12
C ALA A 65 -6.48 17.23 0.58
N GLY A 66 -7.33 17.30 1.60
CA GLY A 66 -7.77 18.57 2.20
C GLY A 66 -6.63 19.35 2.87
N GLU A 67 -5.79 18.68 3.67
CA GLU A 67 -4.62 19.29 4.30
C GLU A 67 -3.61 19.79 3.27
N LEU A 68 -3.36 19.01 2.21
CA LEU A 68 -2.49 19.40 1.12
C LEU A 68 -3.04 20.62 0.36
N GLN A 69 -4.35 20.68 0.14
CA GLN A 69 -4.98 21.83 -0.50
C GLN A 69 -4.86 23.09 0.38
N GLN A 70 -5.16 22.98 1.68
CA GLN A 70 -4.99 24.09 2.62
C GLN A 70 -3.54 24.59 2.67
N TRP A 71 -2.57 23.67 2.64
CA TRP A 71 -1.15 24.02 2.57
C TRP A 71 -0.81 24.77 1.27
N LYS A 72 -1.36 24.37 0.12
CA LYS A 72 -1.19 25.03 -1.18
C LYS A 72 -1.77 26.44 -1.17
N ASP A 73 -2.97 26.59 -0.62
CA ASP A 73 -3.65 27.88 -0.51
C ASP A 73 -2.85 28.85 0.39
N ALA A 74 -2.18 28.32 1.43
CA ALA A 74 -1.27 29.09 2.29
C ALA A 74 0.09 29.41 1.65
N HIS A 75 0.56 28.59 0.70
CA HIS A 75 1.88 28.73 0.05
C HIS A 75 1.80 28.72 -1.49
N PRO A 76 1.04 29.66 -2.11
CA PRO A 76 0.75 29.61 -3.54
C PRO A 76 2.01 29.78 -4.41
N GLN A 77 2.98 30.59 -3.97
CA GLN A 77 4.23 30.79 -4.71
C GLN A 77 5.10 29.53 -4.72
N LEU A 78 5.17 28.82 -3.59
CA LEU A 78 5.93 27.58 -3.48
C LEU A 78 5.28 26.47 -4.32
N SER A 79 3.94 26.35 -4.28
CA SER A 79 3.22 25.38 -5.14
C SER A 79 3.50 25.62 -6.63
N ARG A 80 3.46 26.88 -7.10
CA ARG A 80 3.83 27.25 -8.48
C ARG A 80 5.30 26.94 -8.80
N ALA A 81 6.21 27.17 -7.85
CA ALA A 81 7.62 26.82 -8.02
C ALA A 81 7.83 25.30 -8.11
N CYS A 82 7.13 24.51 -7.28
CA CYS A 82 7.13 23.05 -7.35
C CYS A 82 6.60 22.54 -8.69
N ARG A 83 5.54 23.15 -9.24
CA ARG A 83 5.02 22.82 -10.58
C ARG A 83 6.07 23.05 -11.66
N ARG A 84 6.68 24.25 -11.71
CA ARG A 84 7.75 24.54 -12.67
C ARG A 84 8.94 23.60 -12.53
N ALA A 85 9.36 23.32 -11.30
CA ALA A 85 10.44 22.37 -11.04
C ALA A 85 10.09 20.95 -11.51
N ALA A 86 8.85 20.50 -11.31
CA ALA A 86 8.38 19.21 -11.82
C ALA A 86 8.38 19.17 -13.35
N GLU A 87 7.94 20.24 -14.02
CA GLU A 87 7.97 20.36 -15.49
C GLU A 87 9.41 20.26 -16.02
N THR A 88 10.34 21.04 -15.48
CA THR A 88 11.76 20.97 -15.88
C THR A 88 12.39 19.61 -15.59
N LEU A 89 12.10 18.99 -14.43
CA LEU A 89 12.63 17.66 -14.13
C LEU A 89 11.99 16.57 -15.00
N SER A 90 10.76 16.76 -15.47
CA SER A 90 10.13 15.86 -16.44
C SER A 90 10.87 15.88 -17.77
N GLU A 91 11.29 17.06 -18.25
CA GLU A 91 12.11 17.18 -19.46
C GLU A 91 13.47 16.47 -19.28
N VAL A 92 14.13 16.69 -18.13
CA VAL A 92 15.38 16.01 -17.79
C VAL A 92 15.20 14.49 -17.71
N GLN A 93 14.06 14.01 -17.19
CA GLN A 93 13.75 12.59 -17.14
C GLN A 93 13.58 12.00 -18.54
N THR A 94 12.93 12.72 -19.46
CA THR A 94 12.77 12.28 -20.85
C THR A 94 14.13 12.17 -21.54
N GLU A 95 14.99 13.18 -21.42
CA GLU A 95 16.37 13.15 -21.94
C GLU A 95 17.18 11.98 -21.34
N PHE A 96 17.05 11.76 -20.03
CA PHE A 96 17.72 10.64 -19.38
C PHE A 96 17.22 9.30 -19.90
N LEU A 97 15.91 9.12 -20.08
CA LEU A 97 15.34 7.90 -20.66
C LEU A 97 15.84 7.68 -22.08
N GLN A 98 15.94 8.74 -22.89
CA GLN A 98 16.52 8.64 -24.23
C GLN A 98 17.97 8.10 -24.16
N SER A 99 18.82 8.67 -23.30
CA SER A 99 20.20 8.19 -23.15
C SER A 99 20.30 6.73 -22.67
N VAL A 100 19.36 6.31 -21.83
CA VAL A 100 19.29 4.92 -21.34
C VAL A 100 18.88 3.98 -22.47
N THR A 101 17.89 4.39 -23.28
CA THR A 101 17.43 3.60 -24.42
C THR A 101 18.51 3.47 -25.49
N GLU A 102 19.23 4.55 -25.81
CA GLU A 102 20.37 4.52 -26.74
C GLU A 102 21.46 3.55 -26.27
N GLU A 103 21.83 3.57 -24.98
CA GLU A 103 22.83 2.64 -24.43
C GLU A 103 22.35 1.16 -24.49
N ILE A 104 21.05 0.91 -24.26
CA ILE A 104 20.48 -0.44 -24.39
C ILE A 104 20.50 -0.89 -25.85
N GLU A 105 20.21 -0.02 -26.80
CA GLU A 105 20.26 -0.34 -28.23
C GLU A 105 21.70 -0.68 -28.68
N ASP A 106 22.68 0.10 -28.22
CA ASP A 106 24.09 -0.11 -28.56
C ASP A 106 24.70 -1.36 -27.87
N SER A 107 24.28 -1.66 -26.65
CA SER A 107 24.88 -2.71 -25.80
C SER A 107 23.98 -3.95 -25.61
N GLY A 108 22.84 -4.02 -26.29
CA GLY A 108 21.76 -4.97 -25.99
C GLY A 108 22.19 -6.44 -26.00
N GLU A 109 22.98 -6.87 -26.98
CA GLU A 109 23.49 -8.25 -27.06
C GLU A 109 24.36 -8.60 -25.83
N HIS A 110 25.24 -7.67 -25.41
CA HIS A 110 26.13 -7.85 -24.26
C HIS A 110 25.39 -7.82 -22.92
N LEU A 111 24.30 -7.04 -22.83
CA LEU A 111 23.45 -6.99 -21.63
C LEU A 111 22.64 -8.28 -21.44
N VAL A 112 22.23 -8.92 -22.53
CA VAL A 112 21.48 -10.18 -22.50
C VAL A 112 22.38 -11.37 -22.14
N GLU A 113 23.61 -11.38 -22.66
CA GLU A 113 24.54 -12.50 -22.46
C GLU A 113 25.36 -12.38 -21.17
N GLY A 114 25.57 -11.16 -20.64
CA GLY A 114 26.48 -10.89 -19.53
C GLY A 114 25.80 -10.33 -18.27
N GLU A 115 25.69 -11.14 -17.21
CA GLU A 115 25.17 -10.72 -15.89
C GLU A 115 26.00 -9.57 -15.28
N TYR A 116 27.32 -9.53 -15.54
CA TYR A 116 28.18 -8.43 -15.12
C TYR A 116 27.81 -7.10 -15.79
N MET A 117 27.62 -7.10 -17.12
CA MET A 117 27.26 -5.90 -17.89
C MET A 117 25.87 -5.40 -17.50
N LEU A 118 24.92 -6.31 -17.25
CA LEU A 118 23.61 -5.97 -16.73
C LEU A 118 23.69 -5.31 -15.35
N ASN A 119 24.48 -5.86 -14.42
CA ASN A 119 24.66 -5.28 -13.10
C ASN A 119 25.33 -3.90 -13.16
N GLU A 120 26.35 -3.73 -14.01
CA GLU A 120 26.99 -2.42 -14.22
C GLU A 120 26.01 -1.38 -14.80
N PHE A 121 25.16 -1.80 -15.75
CA PHE A 121 24.10 -0.96 -16.29
C PHE A 121 23.09 -0.55 -15.21
N ILE A 122 22.62 -1.51 -14.40
CA ILE A 122 21.69 -1.24 -13.31
C ILE A 122 22.33 -0.30 -12.27
N ASP A 123 23.59 -0.50 -11.92
CA ASP A 123 24.31 0.35 -10.96
C ASP A 123 24.53 1.77 -11.50
N ARG A 124 24.75 1.91 -12.82
CA ARG A 124 24.94 3.22 -13.48
C ARG A 124 23.64 4.00 -13.59
N PHE A 125 22.53 3.37 -13.98
CA PHE A 125 21.29 4.07 -14.32
C PHE A 125 20.18 3.93 -13.27
N GLY A 126 20.12 2.81 -12.56
CA GLY A 126 19.07 2.46 -11.61
C GLY A 126 18.89 3.45 -10.45
N PRO A 127 19.93 3.75 -9.65
CA PRO A 127 19.81 4.67 -8.53
C PRO A 127 19.34 6.07 -8.96
N ARG A 128 19.88 6.57 -10.07
CA ARG A 128 19.53 7.89 -10.60
C ARG A 128 18.08 7.92 -11.08
N MET A 129 17.61 6.86 -11.77
CA MET A 129 16.23 6.73 -12.23
C MET A 129 15.23 6.69 -11.08
N ALA A 130 15.53 5.91 -10.03
CA ALA A 130 14.66 5.77 -8.86
C ALA A 130 14.55 7.10 -8.09
N HIS A 131 15.68 7.77 -7.86
CA HIS A 131 15.69 9.06 -7.14
C HIS A 131 14.97 10.16 -7.92
N LEU A 132 15.20 10.25 -9.24
CA LEU A 132 14.55 11.26 -10.08
C LEU A 132 13.01 11.09 -10.07
N ASN A 133 12.52 9.86 -10.22
CA ASN A 133 11.09 9.56 -10.10
C ASN A 133 10.51 9.96 -8.74
N GLY A 134 11.21 9.65 -7.65
CA GLY A 134 10.77 10.00 -6.30
C GLY A 134 10.65 11.51 -6.10
N ILE A 135 11.64 12.28 -6.54
CA ILE A 135 11.63 13.75 -6.45
C ILE A 135 10.50 14.34 -7.30
N LEU A 136 10.33 13.85 -8.54
CA LEU A 136 9.27 14.32 -9.43
C LEU A 136 7.89 14.05 -8.85
N GLN A 137 7.67 12.87 -8.26
CA GLN A 137 6.41 12.52 -7.61
C GLN A 137 6.06 13.47 -6.45
N VAL A 138 7.04 13.84 -5.62
CA VAL A 138 6.83 14.80 -4.53
C VAL A 138 6.52 16.20 -5.08
N LEU A 139 7.29 16.69 -6.05
CA LEU A 139 7.09 18.02 -6.63
C LEU A 139 5.74 18.11 -7.37
N ALA A 140 5.33 17.07 -8.08
CA ALA A 140 4.03 17.00 -8.74
C ALA A 140 2.86 17.02 -7.74
N GLN A 141 2.97 16.30 -6.61
CA GLN A 141 1.95 16.34 -5.55
C GLN A 141 1.81 17.74 -4.96
N LEU A 142 2.92 18.45 -4.75
CA LEU A 142 2.94 19.81 -4.22
C LEU A 142 2.54 20.88 -5.27
N GLY A 143 2.76 20.60 -6.56
CA GLY A 143 2.50 21.51 -7.68
C GLY A 143 1.14 21.36 -8.38
N THR A 144 0.41 20.26 -8.15
CA THR A 144 -0.94 20.00 -8.69
C THR A 144 -1.98 20.87 -7.97
N GLY A 145 -2.00 22.15 -8.33
CA GLY A 145 -2.95 23.13 -7.80
C GLY A 145 -3.08 24.22 -8.83
N GLU A 146 -3.91 24.01 -9.84
CA GLU A 146 -4.38 25.11 -10.65
C GLU A 146 -5.52 25.78 -9.87
N PRO A 147 -5.33 27.02 -9.36
CA PRO A 147 -6.49 27.84 -9.06
C PRO A 147 -7.20 28.10 -10.39
N VAL A 148 -8.51 27.83 -10.42
CA VAL A 148 -9.43 28.33 -11.44
C VAL A 148 -9.06 29.78 -11.69
N ALA A 149 -8.65 30.08 -12.93
CA ALA A 149 -8.32 31.42 -13.35
C ALA A 149 -9.48 32.35 -12.96
N GLU A 150 -9.22 33.29 -12.04
CA GLU A 150 -9.96 34.54 -12.00
C GLU A 150 -9.72 35.21 -13.36
N GLN A 151 -10.55 34.85 -14.34
CA GLN A 151 -10.74 35.62 -15.55
C GLN A 151 -11.32 36.96 -15.11
N GLN A 152 -10.38 37.88 -14.92
CA GLN A 152 -10.50 39.32 -14.90
C GLN A 152 -11.70 39.81 -15.70
N GLN A 153 -12.65 40.40 -14.96
CA GLN A 153 -13.26 41.70 -15.23
C GLN A 153 -13.39 42.08 -16.71
N HIS A 154 -14.62 42.08 -17.22
CA HIS A 154 -15.22 43.19 -18.00
C HIS A 154 -16.71 43.26 -17.66
#